data_AF-A0A2E7RKC4-F1
#
_entry.id   AF-A0A2E7RKC4-F1
#
_cell.length_a   1.000
_cell.length_b   1.000
_cell.length_c   1.000
_cell.angle_alpha   90.00
_cell.angle_beta   90.00
_cell.angle_gamma   90.00
#
_symmetry.space_group_name_H-M   'P 1'
#
loop_
_entity.id
_entity.type
_entity.pdbx_description
1 polymer ?
#
loop_
_entity_poly.entity_id
_entity_poly.type
_entity_poly.pdbx_seq_one_letter_code
_entity_poly.pdbx_strand_id
1 'polypeptide(L)'
;MQSMKSPLIFALLLFSSPMLAQTELLHVESPGGKIEFGRNCVGVDDQNGDNIPDFLVGANKDKSIGIQTGAVRLYSGVDASLLHTFYGEDEWDQLGSSMGNFGDLNGDGITDFGIAASGDDDNGDGCGSVRVVAGGTFQTLFTLYGSSANDRFGSTMASLGDISGDGVPDFIIGSRDSSSSASYAGAAQVHASDGALLFRVEGPNAGDFFGKRVAAAGDITGDGVPDFFVGANRFDGAAGLNTGAVFLFSGSDASLVFRIEGEVAGDKMGGNISGGHDLNGDGEPDFLVYAPADGPFGIQSGRVNAYSSTGTKLFSLYGESSNERFGDGLSFVEDINGDGVSDIAIGSPRSDIAGTDNGAIRFFSGATQELLFSHTGTSLGAEQGINVLPIGDINADGLPEFISGAPLADSALGYDAGRVIIFSVGNHGPSIWTESLIAGTTASLKLRNATPGSVIFGWSLAGGGPISSPWGTASLSMPVRDASAQADASGYASISNAIPSSLSGLSVWFQAVDLGTGTLSNGLAQIVQ
;
A
#
# COMPACT_ATOMS: atom_id res chain seq x y z
N MET A 1 -9.85 25.42 66.11
CA MET A 1 -9.31 25.99 64.86
C MET A 1 -8.60 24.87 64.14
N GLN A 2 -9.12 24.51 62.97
CA GLN A 2 -8.80 23.31 62.19
C GLN A 2 -7.37 23.33 61.64
N SER A 3 -6.68 22.21 61.83
CA SER A 3 -5.59 21.76 60.98
C SER A 3 -6.20 20.85 59.92
N MET A 4 -6.18 21.26 58.65
CA MET A 4 -6.38 20.35 57.53
C MET A 4 -5.20 20.52 56.56
N LYS A 5 -4.33 19.51 56.57
CA LYS A 5 -3.39 19.23 55.49
C LYS A 5 -4.21 18.75 54.29
N SER A 6 -4.05 19.41 53.14
CA SER A 6 -4.52 18.89 51.85
C SER A 6 -3.43 17.98 51.26
N PRO A 7 -3.75 16.78 50.75
CA PRO A 7 -2.78 15.93 50.06
C PRO A 7 -2.59 16.38 48.61
N LEU A 8 -1.34 16.34 48.13
CA LEU A 8 -1.03 16.37 46.70
C LEU A 8 -1.71 15.17 46.04
N ILE A 9 -2.64 15.43 45.12
CA ILE A 9 -3.12 14.44 44.16
C ILE A 9 -2.16 14.48 42.98
N PHE A 10 -1.36 13.43 42.82
CA PHE A 10 -0.70 13.11 41.55
C PHE A 10 -1.82 12.68 40.59
N ALA A 11 -2.27 13.59 39.73
CA ALA A 11 -3.09 13.22 38.59
C ALA A 11 -2.14 12.55 37.58
N LEU A 12 -2.22 11.22 37.51
CA LEU A 12 -1.71 10.48 36.37
C LEU A 12 -2.56 10.92 35.17
N LEU A 13 -2.07 11.89 34.40
CA LEU A 13 -2.59 12.19 33.07
C LEU A 13 -2.26 10.96 32.22
N LEU A 14 -3.24 10.06 32.09
CA LEU A 14 -3.29 9.15 30.95
C LEU A 14 -3.41 10.06 29.73
N PHE A 15 -2.29 10.29 29.04
CA PHE A 15 -2.35 10.74 27.66
C PHE A 15 -2.99 9.59 26.90
N SER A 16 -4.31 9.63 26.70
CA SER A 16 -4.88 8.95 25.55
C SER A 16 -4.24 9.63 24.34
N SER A 17 -3.45 8.90 23.57
CA SER A 17 -3.00 9.36 22.26
C SER A 17 -4.22 9.93 21.53
N PRO A 18 -4.15 11.14 20.95
CA PRO A 18 -5.26 11.65 20.17
C PRO A 18 -5.61 10.61 19.11
N MET A 19 -6.88 10.22 19.06
CA MET A 19 -7.38 9.27 18.06
C MET A 19 -7.02 9.84 16.69
N LEU A 20 -6.31 9.09 15.85
CA LEU A 20 -5.94 9.53 14.51
C LEU A 20 -7.23 9.91 13.76
N ALA A 21 -7.24 11.11 13.17
CA ALA A 21 -8.36 11.55 12.37
C ALA A 21 -8.31 10.85 11.01
N GLN A 22 -9.47 10.53 10.46
CA GLN A 22 -9.60 10.01 9.11
C GLN A 22 -10.41 10.98 8.26
N THR A 23 -9.89 11.29 7.08
CA THR A 23 -10.58 12.12 6.09
C THR A 23 -10.63 11.39 4.76
N GLU A 24 -11.83 11.20 4.20
CA GLU A 24 -11.98 10.81 2.80
C GLU A 24 -11.53 11.99 1.94
N LEU A 25 -10.50 11.77 1.12
CA LEU A 25 -9.96 12.79 0.23
C LEU A 25 -10.61 12.72 -1.15
N LEU A 26 -10.68 11.51 -1.71
CA LEU A 26 -11.15 11.24 -3.05
C LEU A 26 -11.93 9.92 -3.07
N HIS A 27 -12.83 9.77 -4.03
CA HIS A 27 -13.40 8.48 -4.39
C HIS A 27 -13.61 8.40 -5.89
N VAL A 28 -13.56 7.18 -6.41
CA VAL A 28 -13.89 6.89 -7.81
C VAL A 28 -14.98 5.86 -7.86
N GLU A 29 -16.08 6.24 -8.49
CA GLU A 29 -17.16 5.32 -8.84
C GLU A 29 -16.83 4.60 -10.14
N SER A 30 -17.23 3.34 -10.21
CA SER A 30 -17.09 2.55 -11.42
C SER A 30 -17.77 3.20 -12.63
N PRO A 31 -17.17 3.13 -13.83
CA PRO A 31 -17.78 3.60 -15.07
C PRO A 31 -18.87 2.64 -15.62
N GLY A 32 -19.16 1.51 -14.96
CA GLY A 32 -20.19 0.56 -15.39
C GLY A 32 -20.65 -0.43 -14.32
N GLY A 33 -21.84 -1.00 -14.47
CA GLY A 33 -22.35 -2.02 -13.55
C GLY A 33 -21.72 -3.40 -13.78
N LYS A 34 -21.55 -4.19 -12.70
CA LYS A 34 -21.06 -5.58 -12.72
C LYS A 34 -19.65 -5.78 -13.27
N ILE A 35 -18.75 -4.84 -12.99
CA ILE A 35 -17.35 -4.92 -13.45
C ILE A 35 -16.34 -5.16 -12.32
N GLU A 36 -16.79 -5.24 -11.05
CA GLU A 36 -15.96 -5.45 -9.86
C GLU A 36 -14.82 -4.42 -9.71
N PHE A 37 -15.09 -3.17 -10.06
CA PHE A 37 -14.11 -2.08 -10.01
C PHE A 37 -13.58 -1.87 -8.59
N GLY A 38 -12.26 -1.82 -8.42
CA GLY A 38 -11.64 -1.64 -7.11
C GLY A 38 -11.30 -2.94 -6.38
N ARG A 39 -11.50 -4.12 -6.99
CA ARG A 39 -11.06 -5.38 -6.36
C ARG A 39 -9.54 -5.46 -6.20
N ASN A 40 -8.80 -4.91 -7.16
CA ASN A 40 -7.36 -4.75 -7.11
C ASN A 40 -7.03 -3.29 -7.37
N CYS A 41 -6.15 -2.72 -6.54
CA CYS A 41 -5.59 -1.39 -6.70
C CYS A 41 -4.08 -1.43 -6.52
N VAL A 42 -3.37 -0.48 -7.13
CA VAL A 42 -1.92 -0.31 -6.99
C VAL A 42 -1.63 1.19 -6.99
N GLY A 43 -0.84 1.66 -6.03
CA GLY A 43 -0.24 2.99 -6.07
C GLY A 43 0.97 2.99 -6.99
N VAL A 44 1.13 4.05 -7.77
CA VAL A 44 2.28 4.29 -8.63
C VAL A 44 2.80 5.70 -8.35
N ASP A 45 4.07 5.96 -8.70
CA ASP A 45 4.58 7.33 -8.66
C ASP A 45 3.80 8.22 -9.65
N ASP A 46 4.04 9.53 -9.58
CA ASP A 46 3.47 10.51 -10.50
C ASP A 46 3.68 10.11 -11.97
N GLN A 47 2.58 9.83 -12.67
CA GLN A 47 2.60 9.39 -14.07
C GLN A 47 2.39 10.54 -15.05
N ASN A 48 2.06 11.73 -14.55
CA ASN A 48 1.60 12.84 -15.39
C ASN A 48 2.41 14.15 -15.21
N GLY A 49 3.34 14.19 -14.26
CA GLY A 49 4.26 15.28 -13.98
C GLY A 49 3.70 16.36 -13.04
N ASP A 50 2.65 16.07 -12.28
CA ASP A 50 2.04 16.99 -11.31
C ASP A 50 2.70 16.93 -9.90
N ASN A 51 3.65 16.01 -9.71
CA ASN A 51 4.36 15.67 -8.47
C ASN A 51 3.47 15.08 -7.37
N ILE A 52 2.30 14.55 -7.72
CA ILE A 52 1.43 13.83 -6.82
C ILE A 52 1.36 12.37 -7.29
N PRO A 53 1.52 11.38 -6.39
CA PRO A 53 1.39 9.96 -6.76
C PRO A 53 0.04 9.63 -7.39
N ASP A 54 0.04 8.76 -8.38
CA ASP A 54 -1.15 8.33 -9.12
C ASP A 54 -1.54 6.89 -8.73
N PHE A 55 -2.69 6.39 -9.21
CA PHE A 55 -3.12 5.05 -8.83
C PHE A 55 -3.88 4.31 -9.95
N LEU A 56 -3.69 2.99 -9.97
CA LEU A 56 -4.32 2.06 -10.88
C LEU A 56 -5.48 1.33 -10.19
N VAL A 57 -6.58 1.16 -10.92
CA VAL A 57 -7.75 0.41 -10.47
C VAL A 57 -8.15 -0.63 -11.51
N GLY A 58 -8.27 -1.89 -11.08
CA GLY A 58 -8.70 -3.00 -11.91
C GLY A 58 -10.22 -3.12 -12.00
N ALA A 59 -10.70 -3.48 -13.19
CA ALA A 59 -12.08 -3.85 -13.49
C ALA A 59 -12.07 -5.14 -14.32
N ASN A 60 -11.74 -6.27 -13.70
CA ASN A 60 -11.51 -7.53 -14.39
C ASN A 60 -12.77 -8.13 -15.06
N LYS A 61 -13.97 -7.60 -14.78
CA LYS A 61 -15.21 -8.00 -15.45
C LYS A 61 -15.74 -6.93 -16.41
N ASP A 62 -14.93 -5.93 -16.74
CA ASP A 62 -15.28 -4.87 -17.69
C ASP A 62 -15.70 -5.45 -19.04
N LYS A 63 -16.69 -4.79 -19.66
CA LYS A 63 -17.32 -5.22 -20.92
C LYS A 63 -17.33 -4.14 -22.00
N SER A 64 -16.51 -3.11 -21.84
CA SER A 64 -16.52 -1.93 -22.72
C SER A 64 -16.22 -2.27 -24.17
N ILE A 65 -15.42 -3.32 -24.40
CA ILE A 65 -15.00 -3.74 -25.75
C ILE A 65 -15.25 -5.23 -26.05
N GLY A 66 -15.87 -5.98 -25.14
CA GLY A 66 -16.15 -7.40 -25.31
C GLY A 66 -16.77 -8.04 -24.06
N ILE A 67 -16.91 -9.35 -24.02
CA ILE A 67 -17.44 -10.05 -22.85
C ILE A 67 -16.30 -10.31 -21.86
N GLN A 68 -16.30 -9.59 -20.72
CA GLN A 68 -15.34 -9.77 -19.63
C GLN A 68 -13.87 -9.75 -20.10
N THR A 69 -13.57 -8.91 -21.09
CA THR A 69 -12.19 -8.62 -21.52
C THR A 69 -11.39 -8.04 -20.36
N GLY A 70 -12.07 -7.31 -19.45
CA GLY A 70 -11.44 -6.60 -18.35
C GLY A 70 -10.80 -5.27 -18.80
N ALA A 71 -10.46 -4.45 -17.80
CA ALA A 71 -9.78 -3.18 -17.99
C ALA A 71 -8.98 -2.79 -16.74
N VAL A 72 -7.95 -1.97 -16.94
CA VAL A 72 -7.24 -1.24 -15.88
C VAL A 72 -7.32 0.25 -16.17
N ARG A 73 -7.57 1.06 -15.15
CA ARG A 73 -7.70 2.51 -15.28
C ARG A 73 -6.71 3.22 -14.36
N LEU A 74 -5.99 4.18 -14.93
CA LEU A 74 -5.04 5.03 -14.23
C LEU A 74 -5.71 6.38 -13.92
N TYR A 75 -5.63 6.81 -12.66
CA TYR A 75 -6.25 8.02 -12.17
C TYR A 75 -5.21 8.95 -11.53
N SER A 76 -5.44 10.25 -11.68
CA SER A 76 -4.61 11.27 -11.03
C SER A 76 -4.85 11.27 -9.51
N GLY A 77 -3.78 11.31 -8.72
CA GLY A 77 -3.88 11.48 -7.28
C GLY A 77 -4.42 12.86 -6.85
N VAL A 78 -4.35 13.87 -7.72
CA VAL A 78 -4.79 15.24 -7.39
C VAL A 78 -6.30 15.32 -7.23
N ASP A 79 -7.04 14.76 -8.18
CA ASP A 79 -8.50 14.97 -8.29
C ASP A 79 -9.27 13.73 -8.75
N ALA A 80 -8.60 12.58 -8.84
CA ALA A 80 -9.14 11.34 -9.38
C ALA A 80 -9.67 11.43 -10.81
N SER A 81 -9.15 12.37 -11.61
CA SER A 81 -9.39 12.40 -13.05
C SER A 81 -8.73 11.20 -13.75
N LEU A 82 -9.39 10.68 -14.79
CA LEU A 82 -8.89 9.54 -15.54
C LEU A 82 -7.74 9.97 -16.47
N LEU A 83 -6.55 9.43 -16.26
CA LEU A 83 -5.37 9.65 -17.08
C LEU A 83 -5.30 8.69 -18.26
N HIS A 84 -5.55 7.40 -18.02
CA HIS A 84 -5.47 6.38 -19.06
C HIS A 84 -6.40 5.18 -18.79
N THR A 85 -6.78 4.45 -19.85
CA THR A 85 -7.48 3.16 -19.74
C THR A 85 -6.80 2.12 -20.61
N PHE A 86 -6.40 1.02 -19.98
CA PHE A 86 -5.92 -0.18 -20.64
C PHE A 86 -7.09 -1.16 -20.77
N TYR A 87 -7.32 -1.66 -21.98
CA TYR A 87 -8.34 -2.66 -22.23
C TYR A 87 -7.70 -4.04 -22.44
N GLY A 88 -8.41 -5.09 -22.01
CA GLY A 88 -8.09 -6.48 -22.39
C GLY A 88 -8.19 -6.69 -23.90
N GLU A 89 -7.64 -7.77 -24.43
CA GLU A 89 -7.60 -7.97 -25.89
C GLU A 89 -8.76 -8.84 -26.36
N ASP A 90 -9.05 -9.92 -25.63
CA ASP A 90 -10.05 -10.93 -26.00
C ASP A 90 -11.09 -11.22 -24.90
N GLU A 91 -12.16 -11.91 -25.30
CA GLU A 91 -13.24 -12.26 -24.38
C GLU A 91 -12.73 -13.21 -23.28
N TRP A 92 -13.07 -12.90 -22.03
CA TRP A 92 -12.70 -13.67 -20.83
C TRP A 92 -11.24 -13.56 -20.35
N ASP A 93 -10.41 -12.73 -20.97
CA ASP A 93 -9.04 -12.44 -20.54
C ASP A 93 -8.96 -11.91 -19.11
N GLN A 94 -9.96 -11.13 -18.70
CA GLN A 94 -10.08 -10.53 -17.37
C GLN A 94 -8.89 -9.62 -17.01
N LEU A 95 -8.46 -8.74 -17.93
CA LEU A 95 -7.42 -7.74 -17.64
C LEU A 95 -7.77 -6.92 -16.38
N GLY A 96 -6.81 -6.74 -15.48
CA GLY A 96 -7.03 -6.12 -14.17
C GLY A 96 -7.36 -7.14 -13.07
N SER A 97 -7.24 -8.43 -13.37
CA SER A 97 -7.35 -9.54 -12.41
C SER A 97 -6.28 -9.51 -11.31
N SER A 98 -5.11 -8.94 -11.62
CA SER A 98 -4.05 -8.56 -10.69
C SER A 98 -3.22 -7.44 -11.32
N MET A 99 -2.50 -6.69 -10.49
CA MET A 99 -1.61 -5.61 -10.91
C MET A 99 -0.41 -5.58 -9.97
N GLY A 100 0.73 -5.06 -10.45
CA GLY A 100 1.94 -4.90 -9.66
C GLY A 100 2.64 -3.59 -9.99
N ASN A 101 3.09 -2.88 -8.96
CA ASN A 101 4.08 -1.82 -9.11
C ASN A 101 5.45 -2.50 -9.23
N PHE A 102 6.15 -2.29 -10.35
CA PHE A 102 7.44 -2.93 -10.62
C PHE A 102 8.63 -2.00 -10.42
N GLY A 103 8.41 -0.75 -10.01
CA GLY A 103 9.45 0.27 -10.00
C GLY A 103 9.84 0.69 -11.42
N ASP A 104 10.90 1.48 -11.56
CA ASP A 104 11.40 1.95 -12.86
C ASP A 104 12.25 0.85 -13.53
N LEU A 105 11.65 0.08 -14.45
CA LEU A 105 12.32 -1.01 -15.15
C LEU A 105 13.14 -0.51 -16.35
N ASN A 106 12.81 0.66 -16.89
CA ASN A 106 13.39 1.19 -18.11
C ASN A 106 14.43 2.31 -17.88
N GLY A 107 14.56 2.79 -16.64
CA GLY A 107 15.55 3.78 -16.20
C GLY A 107 15.17 5.23 -16.51
N ASP A 108 13.89 5.53 -16.73
CA ASP A 108 13.42 6.90 -17.04
C ASP A 108 13.02 7.72 -15.80
N GLY A 109 13.06 7.10 -14.61
CA GLY A 109 12.73 7.70 -13.33
C GLY A 109 11.24 7.72 -13.01
N ILE A 110 10.40 7.05 -13.81
CA ILE A 110 8.97 6.88 -13.55
C ILE A 110 8.69 5.40 -13.30
N THR A 111 7.90 5.10 -12.28
CA THR A 111 7.49 3.73 -11.98
C THR A 111 6.75 3.08 -13.17
N ASP A 112 7.24 1.91 -13.57
CA ASP A 112 6.60 0.96 -14.49
C ASP A 112 5.71 -0.02 -13.73
N PHE A 113 4.77 -0.65 -14.43
CA PHE A 113 3.78 -1.51 -13.79
C PHE A 113 3.34 -2.69 -14.65
N GLY A 114 2.98 -3.78 -13.97
CA GLY A 114 2.40 -4.98 -14.57
C GLY A 114 0.88 -4.99 -14.45
N ILE A 115 0.19 -5.31 -15.54
CA ILE A 115 -1.26 -5.55 -15.56
C ILE A 115 -1.55 -6.96 -16.09
N ALA A 116 -2.31 -7.75 -15.31
CA ALA A 116 -2.53 -9.16 -15.61
C ALA A 116 -3.92 -9.44 -16.16
N ALA A 117 -3.95 -10.31 -17.17
CA ALA A 117 -5.14 -10.97 -17.71
C ALA A 117 -5.05 -12.47 -17.41
N SER A 118 -5.50 -12.89 -16.22
CA SER A 118 -5.32 -14.27 -15.76
C SER A 118 -6.15 -15.32 -16.53
N GLY A 119 -7.07 -14.87 -17.39
CA GLY A 119 -7.90 -15.72 -18.25
C GLY A 119 -7.44 -15.80 -19.70
N ASP A 120 -6.40 -15.04 -20.07
CA ASP A 120 -5.82 -14.99 -21.41
C ASP A 120 -5.47 -16.40 -21.93
N ASP A 121 -5.80 -16.65 -23.20
CA ASP A 121 -5.66 -17.96 -23.85
C ASP A 121 -4.73 -17.97 -25.08
N ASP A 122 -3.99 -16.89 -25.34
CA ASP A 122 -3.12 -16.73 -26.52
C ASP A 122 -2.00 -17.79 -26.57
N ASN A 123 -1.53 -18.24 -25.41
CA ASN A 123 -0.51 -19.28 -25.27
C ASN A 123 -1.08 -20.59 -24.67
N GLY A 124 -2.40 -20.78 -24.77
CA GLY A 124 -3.15 -21.94 -24.31
C GLY A 124 -4.31 -21.57 -23.39
N ASP A 125 -5.41 -22.31 -23.46
CA ASP A 125 -6.66 -22.04 -22.71
C ASP A 125 -6.43 -21.63 -21.25
N GLY A 126 -6.68 -20.36 -20.92
CA GLY A 126 -6.48 -19.79 -19.59
C GLY A 126 -5.05 -19.86 -19.06
N CYS A 127 -4.04 -19.79 -19.93
CA CYS A 127 -2.64 -19.73 -19.53
C CYS A 127 -2.35 -18.47 -18.72
N GLY A 128 -3.06 -17.38 -19.00
CA GLY A 128 -2.89 -16.07 -18.38
C GLY A 128 -1.71 -15.30 -18.97
N SER A 129 -1.76 -13.97 -18.87
CA SER A 129 -0.71 -13.07 -19.33
C SER A 129 -0.48 -11.90 -18.38
N VAL A 130 0.71 -11.30 -18.48
CA VAL A 130 1.10 -10.06 -17.81
C VAL A 130 1.70 -9.12 -18.84
N ARG A 131 1.06 -7.98 -19.04
CA ARG A 131 1.61 -6.88 -19.82
C ARG A 131 2.40 -5.96 -18.91
N VAL A 132 3.67 -5.73 -19.22
CA VAL A 132 4.53 -4.77 -18.52
C VAL A 132 4.48 -3.45 -19.28
N VAL A 133 4.12 -2.37 -18.58
CA VAL A 133 3.82 -1.07 -19.17
C VAL A 133 4.75 -0.02 -18.60
N ALA A 134 5.35 0.77 -19.50
CA ALA A 134 6.19 1.88 -19.14
C ALA A 134 5.40 3.03 -18.51
N GLY A 135 5.87 3.53 -17.37
CA GLY A 135 5.34 4.72 -16.72
C GLY A 135 5.46 5.96 -17.60
N GLY A 136 4.53 6.90 -17.45
CA GLY A 136 4.46 8.16 -18.20
C GLY A 136 4.12 8.06 -19.70
N THR A 137 4.73 7.12 -20.44
CA THR A 137 4.46 6.91 -21.88
C THR A 137 3.34 5.92 -22.15
N PHE A 138 3.03 5.07 -21.17
CA PHE A 138 2.00 4.02 -21.21
C PHE A 138 2.18 3.01 -22.35
N GLN A 139 3.41 2.88 -22.87
CA GLN A 139 3.74 1.89 -23.89
C GLN A 139 3.97 0.53 -23.24
N THR A 140 3.49 -0.53 -23.89
CA THR A 140 3.89 -1.89 -23.51
C THR A 140 5.38 -2.07 -23.77
N LEU A 141 6.14 -2.39 -22.73
CA LEU A 141 7.55 -2.78 -22.84
C LEU A 141 7.63 -4.20 -23.43
N PHE A 142 6.89 -5.13 -22.82
CA PHE A 142 6.74 -6.51 -23.28
C PHE A 142 5.53 -7.19 -22.61
N THR A 143 5.15 -8.36 -23.12
CA THR A 143 4.10 -9.20 -22.54
C THR A 143 4.67 -10.58 -22.24
N LEU A 144 4.38 -11.09 -21.05
CA LEU A 144 4.74 -12.43 -20.59
C LEU A 144 3.48 -13.31 -20.54
N TYR A 145 3.63 -14.58 -20.91
CA TYR A 145 2.51 -15.53 -20.96
C TYR A 145 2.78 -16.76 -20.09
N GLY A 146 1.71 -17.33 -19.55
CA GLY A 146 1.73 -18.64 -18.94
C GLY A 146 2.19 -19.71 -19.93
N SER A 147 2.93 -20.69 -19.43
CA SER A 147 3.57 -21.72 -20.26
C SER A 147 2.64 -22.84 -20.70
N SER A 148 1.50 -22.98 -20.03
CA SER A 148 0.55 -24.07 -20.22
C SER A 148 -0.89 -23.61 -19.95
N ALA A 149 -1.84 -24.33 -20.55
CA ALA A 149 -3.26 -24.10 -20.32
C ALA A 149 -3.58 -24.20 -18.81
N ASN A 150 -4.44 -23.30 -18.34
CA ASN A 150 -4.90 -23.17 -16.96
C ASN A 150 -3.80 -22.84 -15.94
N ASP A 151 -2.62 -22.36 -16.36
CA ASP A 151 -1.58 -21.90 -15.41
C ASP A 151 -2.09 -20.71 -14.55
N ARG A 152 -3.01 -19.90 -15.10
CA ARG A 152 -3.42 -18.59 -14.56
C ARG A 152 -2.21 -17.73 -14.18
N PHE A 153 -1.25 -17.64 -15.09
CA PHE A 153 -0.11 -16.74 -14.96
C PHE A 153 -0.61 -15.30 -14.77
N GLY A 154 0.07 -14.52 -13.92
CA GLY A 154 -0.41 -13.19 -13.54
C GLY A 154 -1.47 -13.20 -12.43
N SER A 155 -1.70 -14.32 -11.74
CA SER A 155 -2.68 -14.40 -10.64
C SER A 155 -2.34 -13.55 -9.41
N THR A 156 -1.06 -13.18 -9.26
CA THR A 156 -0.49 -12.29 -8.25
C THR A 156 0.88 -11.84 -8.74
N MET A 157 1.32 -10.65 -8.33
CA MET A 157 2.62 -10.11 -8.71
C MET A 157 3.22 -9.28 -7.56
N ALA A 158 4.54 -9.13 -7.54
CA ALA A 158 5.26 -8.22 -6.65
C ALA A 158 6.58 -7.78 -7.29
N SER A 159 7.04 -6.56 -7.01
CA SER A 159 8.45 -6.18 -7.21
C SER A 159 9.31 -6.85 -6.14
N LEU A 160 10.54 -7.22 -6.46
CA LEU A 160 11.49 -7.87 -5.56
C LEU A 160 12.73 -7.02 -5.28
N GLY A 161 12.91 -5.87 -5.92
CA GLY A 161 14.21 -5.19 -5.94
C GLY A 161 15.19 -5.89 -6.90
N ASP A 162 16.47 -5.53 -6.85
CA ASP A 162 17.47 -6.00 -7.82
C ASP A 162 18.03 -7.38 -7.44
N ILE A 163 17.42 -8.44 -7.99
CA ILE A 163 17.86 -9.83 -7.81
C ILE A 163 19.00 -10.17 -8.78
N SER A 164 18.98 -9.58 -9.97
CA SER A 164 19.92 -9.84 -11.06
C SER A 164 21.29 -9.15 -10.85
N GLY A 165 21.33 -8.11 -10.01
CA GLY A 165 22.51 -7.30 -9.71
C GLY A 165 22.82 -6.24 -10.79
N ASP A 166 21.83 -5.85 -11.60
CA ASP A 166 22.00 -4.90 -12.71
C ASP A 166 21.66 -3.45 -12.34
N GLY A 167 21.19 -3.21 -11.12
CA GLY A 167 20.79 -1.92 -10.58
C GLY A 167 19.33 -1.54 -10.88
N VAL A 168 18.54 -2.42 -11.49
CA VAL A 168 17.13 -2.22 -11.82
C VAL A 168 16.29 -3.22 -11.03
N PRO A 169 15.07 -2.85 -10.58
CA PRO A 169 14.20 -3.80 -9.91
C PRO A 169 13.80 -4.98 -10.80
N ASP A 170 13.70 -6.16 -10.19
CA ASP A 170 13.14 -7.37 -10.75
C ASP A 170 11.76 -7.65 -10.14
N PHE A 171 11.03 -8.61 -10.70
CA PHE A 171 9.66 -8.89 -10.27
C PHE A 171 9.32 -10.38 -10.30
N ILE A 172 8.30 -10.76 -9.54
CA ILE A 172 7.79 -12.12 -9.45
C ILE A 172 6.33 -12.21 -9.84
N ILE A 173 5.99 -13.30 -10.54
CA ILE A 173 4.64 -13.58 -11.03
C ILE A 173 4.20 -14.97 -10.55
N GLY A 174 3.01 -15.04 -9.95
CA GLY A 174 2.40 -16.29 -9.49
C GLY A 174 1.49 -16.94 -10.53
N SER A 175 1.57 -18.26 -10.63
CA SER A 175 0.76 -19.14 -11.49
C SER A 175 0.09 -20.22 -10.65
N ARG A 176 -0.90 -19.82 -9.85
CA ARG A 176 -1.47 -20.66 -8.79
C ARG A 176 -2.08 -21.99 -9.24
N ASP A 177 -2.48 -22.10 -10.50
CA ASP A 177 -3.18 -23.27 -11.03
C ASP A 177 -2.24 -24.13 -11.90
N SER A 178 -0.95 -23.77 -11.99
CA SER A 178 0.02 -24.48 -12.82
C SER A 178 0.09 -25.97 -12.47
N SER A 179 0.13 -26.78 -13.52
CA SER A 179 0.15 -28.25 -13.43
C SER A 179 1.44 -28.89 -13.94
N SER A 180 2.49 -28.08 -14.03
CA SER A 180 3.82 -28.44 -14.55
C SER A 180 4.54 -29.51 -13.71
N SER A 181 4.54 -29.37 -12.37
CA SER A 181 5.10 -30.36 -11.44
C SER A 181 4.09 -31.46 -11.08
N ALA A 182 2.87 -31.05 -10.75
CA ALA A 182 1.72 -31.91 -10.47
C ALA A 182 0.41 -31.10 -10.64
N SER A 183 -0.73 -31.78 -10.79
CA SER A 183 -2.02 -31.12 -11.03
C SER A 183 -2.33 -30.04 -9.98
N TYR A 184 -2.50 -28.79 -10.42
CA TYR A 184 -2.74 -27.61 -9.56
C TYR A 184 -1.73 -27.44 -8.42
N ALA A 185 -0.49 -27.91 -8.62
CA ALA A 185 0.58 -27.66 -7.65
C ALA A 185 0.90 -26.18 -7.55
N GLY A 186 0.83 -25.48 -8.69
CA GLY A 186 1.14 -24.06 -8.82
C GLY A 186 2.63 -23.78 -8.99
N ALA A 187 2.97 -22.55 -9.36
CA ALA A 187 4.35 -22.10 -9.58
C ALA A 187 4.50 -20.60 -9.37
N ALA A 188 5.74 -20.13 -9.22
CA ALA A 188 6.09 -18.71 -9.30
C ALA A 188 7.37 -18.52 -10.15
N GLN A 189 7.43 -17.41 -10.88
CA GLN A 189 8.52 -17.07 -11.79
C GLN A 189 9.07 -15.69 -11.46
N VAL A 190 10.39 -15.61 -11.28
CA VAL A 190 11.13 -14.35 -11.08
C VAL A 190 11.71 -13.94 -12.41
N HIS A 191 11.45 -12.70 -12.81
CA HIS A 191 11.89 -12.12 -14.07
C HIS A 191 12.72 -10.87 -13.84
N ALA A 192 13.71 -10.68 -14.70
CA ALA A 192 14.49 -9.47 -14.77
C ALA A 192 13.68 -8.31 -15.36
N SER A 193 14.21 -7.09 -15.25
CA SER A 193 13.64 -5.87 -15.84
C SER A 193 13.32 -5.96 -17.35
N ASP A 194 14.10 -6.74 -18.11
CA ASP A 194 13.88 -6.97 -19.56
C ASP A 194 12.91 -8.13 -19.88
N GLY A 195 12.34 -8.76 -18.84
CA GLY A 195 11.43 -9.90 -18.92
C GLY A 195 12.13 -11.27 -18.95
N ALA A 196 13.46 -11.33 -18.93
CA ALA A 196 14.19 -12.60 -18.88
C ALA A 196 13.87 -13.38 -17.60
N LEU A 197 13.60 -14.68 -17.74
CA LEU A 197 13.35 -15.55 -16.59
C LEU A 197 14.67 -15.80 -15.83
N LEU A 198 14.71 -15.40 -14.56
CA LEU A 198 15.81 -15.66 -13.64
C LEU A 198 15.62 -17.00 -12.93
N PHE A 199 14.46 -17.15 -12.28
CA PHE A 199 14.15 -18.34 -11.48
C PHE A 199 12.73 -18.80 -11.70
N ARG A 200 12.52 -20.10 -11.52
CA ARG A 200 11.19 -20.69 -11.45
C ARG A 200 11.13 -21.70 -10.32
N VAL A 201 10.17 -21.51 -9.42
CA VAL A 201 9.91 -22.39 -8.28
C VAL A 201 8.53 -23.05 -8.43
N GLU A 202 8.46 -24.34 -8.11
CA GLU A 202 7.27 -25.17 -8.28
C GLU A 202 6.67 -25.59 -6.95
N GLY A 203 5.34 -25.69 -6.92
CA GLY A 203 4.62 -26.30 -5.81
C GLY A 203 5.02 -27.77 -5.63
N PRO A 204 5.22 -28.23 -4.39
CA PRO A 204 5.75 -29.56 -4.13
C PRO A 204 4.72 -30.67 -4.36
N ASN A 205 3.42 -30.43 -4.16
CA ASN A 205 2.37 -31.44 -4.30
C ASN A 205 1.18 -30.94 -5.13
N ALA A 206 0.40 -31.90 -5.64
CA ALA A 206 -0.83 -31.62 -6.36
C ALA A 206 -1.85 -30.90 -5.47
N GLY A 207 -2.45 -29.83 -5.97
CA GLY A 207 -3.51 -29.09 -5.29
C GLY A 207 -3.04 -28.13 -4.20
N ASP A 208 -1.74 -27.85 -4.09
CA ASP A 208 -1.18 -26.91 -3.11
C ASP A 208 -1.53 -25.44 -3.41
N PHE A 209 -1.82 -25.12 -4.68
CA PHE A 209 -1.99 -23.76 -5.20
C PHE A 209 -0.80 -22.85 -4.85
N PHE A 210 0.42 -23.35 -5.00
CA PHE A 210 1.64 -22.59 -4.83
C PHE A 210 1.71 -21.41 -5.82
N GLY A 211 2.19 -20.25 -5.37
CA GLY A 211 2.11 -19.03 -6.18
C GLY A 211 0.73 -18.36 -6.11
N LYS A 212 -0.12 -18.74 -5.15
CA LYS A 212 -1.39 -18.05 -4.88
C LYS A 212 -1.21 -16.60 -4.42
N ARG A 213 -0.13 -16.36 -3.68
CA ARG A 213 0.39 -15.05 -3.29
C ARG A 213 1.91 -15.09 -3.40
N VAL A 214 2.50 -13.98 -3.84
CA VAL A 214 3.94 -13.72 -3.83
C VAL A 214 4.18 -12.38 -3.16
N ALA A 215 5.34 -12.21 -2.54
CA ALA A 215 5.73 -10.96 -1.90
C ALA A 215 7.26 -10.85 -1.83
N ALA A 216 7.79 -9.62 -1.84
CA ALA A 216 9.17 -9.37 -1.46
C ALA A 216 9.38 -9.72 0.02
N ALA A 217 10.56 -10.24 0.33
CA ALA A 217 10.98 -10.52 1.69
C ALA A 217 12.05 -9.52 2.18
N GLY A 218 12.71 -8.80 1.27
CA GLY A 218 13.97 -8.11 1.58
C GLY A 218 15.12 -9.13 1.66
N ASP A 219 16.32 -8.69 2.01
CA ASP A 219 17.49 -9.56 2.16
C ASP A 219 17.49 -10.25 3.54
N ILE A 220 16.70 -11.31 3.70
CA ILE A 220 16.61 -12.07 4.96
C ILE A 220 17.85 -12.95 5.15
N THR A 221 18.48 -13.39 4.05
CA THR A 221 19.67 -14.24 4.10
C THR A 221 20.95 -13.45 4.43
N GLY A 222 20.93 -12.12 4.28
CA GLY A 222 22.05 -11.22 4.54
C GLY A 222 23.17 -11.35 3.50
N ASP A 223 22.84 -11.78 2.29
CA ASP A 223 23.79 -12.01 1.20
C ASP A 223 23.90 -10.81 0.22
N GLY A 224 23.08 -9.78 0.44
CA GLY A 224 22.99 -8.57 -0.37
C GLY A 224 22.02 -8.66 -1.54
N VAL A 225 21.33 -9.79 -1.72
CA VAL A 225 20.32 -10.01 -2.77
C VAL A 225 18.95 -10.15 -2.12
N PRO A 226 17.90 -9.42 -2.57
CA PRO A 226 16.57 -9.55 -1.99
C PRO A 226 15.97 -10.96 -2.16
N ASP A 227 15.39 -11.48 -1.08
CA ASP A 227 14.69 -12.76 -1.04
C ASP A 227 13.18 -12.60 -1.32
N PHE A 228 12.48 -13.72 -1.51
CA PHE A 228 11.06 -13.70 -1.86
C PHE A 228 10.22 -14.80 -1.22
N PHE A 229 8.97 -14.44 -0.92
CA PHE A 229 7.97 -15.36 -0.37
C PHE A 229 7.05 -15.91 -1.45
N VAL A 230 6.66 -17.18 -1.30
CA VAL A 230 5.59 -17.79 -2.08
C VAL A 230 4.61 -18.53 -1.18
N GLY A 231 3.33 -18.24 -1.34
CA GLY A 231 2.23 -18.85 -0.59
C GLY A 231 1.61 -20.04 -1.32
N ALA A 232 1.28 -21.09 -0.56
CA ALA A 232 0.53 -22.27 -1.01
C ALA A 232 -0.63 -22.53 -0.04
N ASN A 233 -1.78 -21.90 -0.29
CA ASN A 233 -2.87 -21.83 0.67
C ASN A 233 -3.67 -23.14 0.82
N ARG A 234 -3.32 -24.19 0.09
CA ARG A 234 -3.92 -25.52 0.25
C ARG A 234 -2.90 -26.62 0.52
N PHE A 235 -1.66 -26.24 0.84
CA PHE A 235 -0.64 -27.19 1.25
C PHE A 235 -1.13 -28.07 2.41
N ASP A 236 -0.93 -29.38 2.28
CA ASP A 236 -1.26 -30.38 3.29
C ASP A 236 -0.04 -30.57 4.21
N GLY A 237 0.00 -29.79 5.30
CA GLY A 237 1.08 -29.82 6.29
C GLY A 237 0.89 -30.87 7.38
N ALA A 238 1.80 -30.84 8.36
CA ALA A 238 1.81 -31.81 9.45
C ALA A 238 0.53 -31.81 10.32
N ALA A 239 -0.16 -30.65 10.39
CA ALA A 239 -1.39 -30.48 11.15
C ALA A 239 -2.66 -30.94 10.42
N GLY A 240 -2.57 -31.34 9.14
CA GLY A 240 -3.66 -31.95 8.38
C GLY A 240 -3.89 -31.31 7.01
N LEU A 241 -5.08 -31.56 6.45
CA LEU A 241 -5.41 -31.10 5.11
C LEU A 241 -5.58 -29.57 5.06
N ASN A 242 -5.10 -28.95 3.98
CA ASN A 242 -5.22 -27.52 3.70
C ASN A 242 -4.78 -26.63 4.89
N THR A 243 -3.74 -27.01 5.63
CA THR A 243 -3.13 -26.11 6.62
C THR A 243 -2.59 -24.86 5.92
N GLY A 244 -2.17 -25.00 4.67
CA GLY A 244 -1.47 -23.98 3.93
C GLY A 244 -0.04 -23.79 4.42
N ALA A 245 0.77 -23.09 3.63
CA ALA A 245 2.15 -22.80 3.95
C ALA A 245 2.65 -21.53 3.24
N VAL A 246 3.70 -20.94 3.81
CA VAL A 246 4.53 -19.90 3.20
C VAL A 246 5.96 -20.42 3.09
N PHE A 247 6.57 -20.22 1.93
CA PHE A 247 7.93 -20.62 1.62
C PHE A 247 8.77 -19.36 1.38
N LEU A 248 9.96 -19.29 1.99
CA LEU A 248 10.96 -18.26 1.71
C LEU A 248 12.05 -18.87 0.83
N PHE A 249 12.36 -18.20 -0.28
CA PHE A 249 13.44 -18.59 -1.18
C PHE A 249 14.49 -17.50 -1.24
N SER A 250 15.76 -17.91 -1.34
CA SER A 250 16.84 -16.96 -1.51
C SER A 250 16.79 -16.33 -2.90
N GLY A 251 17.00 -15.01 -2.96
CA GLY A 251 17.10 -14.29 -4.23
C GLY A 251 18.30 -14.71 -5.07
N SER A 252 19.40 -15.12 -4.43
CA SER A 252 20.66 -15.37 -5.15
C SER A 252 20.67 -16.69 -5.92
N ASP A 253 19.94 -17.72 -5.47
CA ASP A 253 19.96 -19.05 -6.10
C ASP A 253 18.62 -19.79 -6.10
N ALA A 254 17.53 -19.17 -5.64
CA ALA A 254 16.21 -19.77 -5.46
C ALA A 254 16.19 -21.04 -4.57
N SER A 255 17.18 -21.21 -3.69
CA SER A 255 17.16 -22.25 -2.67
C SER A 255 16.11 -21.95 -1.59
N LEU A 256 15.46 -22.99 -1.08
CA LEU A 256 14.51 -22.84 0.02
C LEU A 256 15.26 -22.53 1.31
N VAL A 257 14.99 -21.36 1.90
CA VAL A 257 15.56 -20.92 3.18
C VAL A 257 14.81 -21.58 4.33
N PHE A 258 13.49 -21.36 4.39
CA PHE A 258 12.60 -22.05 5.31
C PHE A 258 11.17 -22.11 4.76
N ARG A 259 10.32 -22.88 5.45
CA ARG A 259 8.88 -22.85 5.25
C ARG A 259 8.15 -22.78 6.59
N ILE A 260 7.00 -22.12 6.60
CA ILE A 260 6.09 -22.06 7.75
C ILE A 260 4.77 -22.69 7.32
N GLU A 261 4.33 -23.70 8.06
CA GLU A 261 3.08 -24.41 7.83
C GLU A 261 1.98 -23.87 8.75
N GLY A 262 0.73 -23.92 8.30
CA GLY A 262 -0.43 -23.65 9.16
C GLY A 262 -0.49 -24.59 10.36
N GLU A 263 -1.04 -24.10 11.47
CA GLU A 263 -1.06 -24.78 12.77
C GLU A 263 -2.22 -25.77 12.90
N VAL A 264 -3.29 -25.58 12.12
CA VAL A 264 -4.48 -26.45 12.13
C VAL A 264 -4.96 -26.78 10.72
N ALA A 265 -5.61 -27.94 10.57
CA ALA A 265 -6.24 -28.32 9.32
C ALA A 265 -7.26 -27.25 8.86
N GLY A 266 -7.17 -26.86 7.59
CA GLY A 266 -8.02 -25.82 7.01
C GLY A 266 -7.54 -24.39 7.24
N ASP A 267 -6.41 -24.16 7.94
CA ASP A 267 -5.81 -22.82 8.16
C ASP A 267 -5.67 -22.01 6.89
N LYS A 268 -5.38 -22.69 5.76
CA LYS A 268 -5.11 -22.09 4.45
C LYS A 268 -4.15 -20.90 4.53
N MET A 269 -3.15 -21.02 5.39
CA MET A 269 -2.08 -20.04 5.55
C MET A 269 -1.38 -19.79 4.21
N GLY A 270 -0.92 -18.57 3.96
CA GLY A 270 -0.26 -18.21 2.70
C GLY A 270 -1.23 -17.81 1.59
N GLY A 271 -2.50 -17.56 1.92
CA GLY A 271 -3.47 -16.95 1.01
C GLY A 271 -3.22 -15.45 0.76
N ASN A 272 -2.61 -14.76 1.72
CA ASN A 272 -2.12 -13.39 1.61
C ASN A 272 -0.85 -13.22 2.47
N ILE A 273 0.10 -12.40 2.00
CA ILE A 273 1.43 -12.18 2.57
C ILE A 273 1.78 -10.72 2.31
N SER A 274 2.35 -10.05 3.32
CA SER A 274 2.97 -8.72 3.21
C SER A 274 4.29 -8.78 3.97
N GLY A 275 5.39 -8.32 3.37
CA GLY A 275 6.75 -8.42 3.91
C GLY A 275 7.52 -7.11 3.70
N GLY A 276 8.74 -7.05 4.24
CA GLY A 276 9.71 -6.00 3.92
C GLY A 276 9.81 -4.85 4.91
N HIS A 277 9.19 -4.96 6.09
CA HIS A 277 9.23 -3.93 7.14
C HIS A 277 9.65 -4.52 8.48
N ASP A 278 10.45 -3.79 9.25
CA ASP A 278 10.86 -4.18 10.61
C ASP A 278 9.73 -3.82 11.61
N LEU A 279 9.13 -4.84 12.23
CA LEU A 279 8.10 -4.68 13.26
C LEU A 279 8.65 -4.72 14.68
N ASN A 280 9.85 -5.24 14.86
CA ASN A 280 10.38 -5.57 16.18
C ASN A 280 11.59 -4.72 16.58
N GLY A 281 12.08 -3.87 15.67
CA GLY A 281 13.16 -2.91 15.88
C GLY A 281 14.55 -3.55 15.85
N ASP A 282 14.71 -4.73 15.25
CA ASP A 282 16.00 -5.42 15.13
C ASP A 282 16.77 -5.05 13.86
N GLY A 283 16.18 -4.26 12.97
CA GLY A 283 16.75 -3.82 11.71
C GLY A 283 16.61 -4.83 10.57
N GLU A 284 15.93 -5.95 10.79
CA GLU A 284 15.66 -6.97 9.78
C GLU A 284 14.19 -6.92 9.33
N PRO A 285 13.87 -7.30 8.08
CA PRO A 285 12.50 -7.29 7.59
C PRO A 285 11.68 -8.42 8.21
N ASP A 286 10.52 -8.05 8.76
CA ASP A 286 9.48 -8.93 9.26
C ASP A 286 8.36 -9.11 8.21
N PHE A 287 7.44 -10.04 8.47
CA PHE A 287 6.34 -10.31 7.56
C PHE A 287 5.04 -10.75 8.24
N LEU A 288 3.94 -10.44 7.57
CA LEU A 288 2.57 -10.76 7.94
C LEU A 288 2.03 -11.85 7.02
N VAL A 289 1.33 -12.83 7.61
CA VAL A 289 0.68 -13.90 6.86
C VAL A 289 -0.75 -14.07 7.32
N TYR A 290 -1.66 -14.03 6.34
CA TYR A 290 -3.06 -14.36 6.55
C TYR A 290 -3.27 -15.88 6.69
N ALA A 291 -4.02 -16.26 7.74
CA ALA A 291 -4.50 -17.61 7.98
C ALA A 291 -6.03 -17.55 8.25
N PRO A 292 -6.89 -17.76 7.23
CA PRO A 292 -8.35 -17.59 7.34
C PRO A 292 -9.09 -18.50 8.32
N ALA A 293 -8.52 -19.63 8.78
CA ALA A 293 -9.28 -20.52 9.66
C ALA A 293 -9.48 -19.96 11.06
N ASP A 294 -10.35 -20.65 11.79
CA ASP A 294 -10.99 -20.27 13.04
C ASP A 294 -10.07 -19.54 14.01
N GLY A 295 -10.18 -18.20 14.02
CA GLY A 295 -9.93 -17.42 15.21
C GLY A 295 -10.96 -17.76 16.31
N PRO A 296 -10.80 -17.21 17.52
CA PRO A 296 -11.66 -17.54 18.66
C PRO A 296 -13.14 -17.14 18.47
N PHE A 297 -13.47 -16.45 17.37
CA PHE A 297 -14.79 -15.88 17.07
C PHE A 297 -15.54 -16.59 15.94
N GLY A 298 -15.06 -17.76 15.50
CA GLY A 298 -15.78 -18.66 14.60
C GLY A 298 -15.20 -18.74 13.18
N ILE A 299 -15.93 -19.46 12.32
CA ILE A 299 -15.50 -19.78 10.95
C ILE A 299 -15.23 -18.51 10.15
N GLN A 300 -14.06 -18.45 9.49
CA GLN A 300 -13.65 -17.32 8.64
C GLN A 300 -13.67 -15.96 9.36
N SER A 301 -13.51 -15.95 10.69
CA SER A 301 -13.25 -14.70 11.42
C SER A 301 -11.95 -14.05 10.96
N GLY A 302 -10.97 -14.86 10.58
CA GLY A 302 -9.69 -14.43 10.04
C GLY A 302 -8.66 -14.16 11.13
N ARG A 303 -7.40 -14.46 10.81
CA ARG A 303 -6.24 -14.27 11.67
C ARG A 303 -5.07 -13.83 10.81
N VAL A 304 -4.32 -12.84 11.29
CA VAL A 304 -3.05 -12.41 10.69
C VAL A 304 -1.95 -12.72 11.70
N ASN A 305 -0.94 -13.47 11.28
CA ASN A 305 0.23 -13.79 12.09
C ASN A 305 1.42 -12.93 11.63
N ALA A 306 2.11 -12.31 12.56
CA ALA A 306 3.38 -11.64 12.32
C ALA A 306 4.54 -12.59 12.64
N TYR A 307 5.57 -12.59 11.80
CA TYR A 307 6.77 -13.40 11.93
C TYR A 307 8.01 -12.53 11.72
N SER A 308 9.07 -12.86 12.45
CA SER A 308 10.39 -12.27 12.21
C SER A 308 11.05 -12.82 10.96
N SER A 309 12.12 -12.17 10.49
CA SER A 309 13.02 -12.66 9.43
C SER A 309 13.45 -14.13 9.59
N THR A 310 13.56 -14.62 10.84
CA THR A 310 13.92 -16.02 11.15
C THR A 310 12.75 -17.02 11.03
N GLY A 311 11.55 -16.55 10.73
CA GLY A 311 10.32 -17.33 10.74
C GLY A 311 9.75 -17.58 12.14
N THR A 312 10.27 -16.92 13.17
CA THR A 312 9.71 -16.99 14.53
C THR A 312 8.46 -16.12 14.62
N LYS A 313 7.34 -16.69 15.06
CA LYS A 313 6.09 -15.93 15.27
C LYS A 313 6.27 -14.88 16.37
N LEU A 314 5.96 -13.63 16.03
CA LEU A 314 6.00 -12.49 16.94
C LEU A 314 4.67 -12.36 17.69
N PHE A 315 3.56 -12.26 16.95
CA PHE A 315 2.21 -12.13 17.51
C PHE A 315 1.14 -12.55 16.49
N SER A 316 -0.12 -12.55 16.94
CA SER A 316 -1.30 -12.80 16.10
C SER A 316 -2.36 -11.73 16.36
N LEU A 317 -2.92 -11.18 15.29
CA LEU A 317 -4.10 -10.33 15.30
C LEU A 317 -5.30 -11.14 14.83
N TYR A 318 -6.47 -10.88 15.43
CA TYR A 318 -7.68 -11.67 15.21
C TYR A 318 -8.83 -10.79 14.75
N GLY A 319 -9.65 -11.36 13.86
CA GLY A 319 -10.97 -10.83 13.62
C GLY A 319 -11.85 -10.86 14.88
N GLU A 320 -12.90 -10.06 14.92
CA GLU A 320 -13.82 -9.90 16.05
C GLU A 320 -15.19 -10.56 15.81
N SER A 321 -15.45 -11.07 14.61
CA SER A 321 -16.73 -11.67 14.22
C SER A 321 -16.58 -12.82 13.24
N SER A 322 -17.52 -13.76 13.22
CA SER A 322 -17.53 -14.85 12.24
C SER A 322 -17.71 -14.32 10.82
N ASN A 323 -17.07 -14.96 9.84
CA ASN A 323 -17.17 -14.65 8.41
C ASN A 323 -16.68 -13.25 7.97
N GLU A 324 -16.10 -12.43 8.84
CA GLU A 324 -15.67 -11.08 8.44
C GLU A 324 -14.41 -11.06 7.55
N ARG A 325 -13.69 -12.18 7.45
CA ARG A 325 -12.49 -12.38 6.61
C ARG A 325 -11.35 -11.40 6.93
N PHE A 326 -11.07 -11.19 8.21
CA PHE A 326 -9.96 -10.34 8.66
C PHE A 326 -8.61 -10.86 8.14
N GLY A 327 -7.95 -10.07 7.29
CA GLY A 327 -6.68 -10.43 6.64
C GLY A 327 -6.76 -10.60 5.12
N ASP A 328 -7.95 -10.48 4.54
CA ASP A 328 -8.12 -10.48 3.08
C ASP A 328 -7.45 -9.26 2.44
N GLY A 329 -7.71 -8.07 2.96
CA GLY A 329 -6.86 -6.89 2.75
C GLY A 329 -5.74 -6.88 3.79
N LEU A 330 -4.49 -6.78 3.36
CA LEU A 330 -3.34 -6.83 4.27
C LEU A 330 -2.19 -6.03 3.68
N SER A 331 -1.72 -5.05 4.44
CA SER A 331 -0.53 -4.27 4.09
C SER A 331 0.18 -3.81 5.34
N PHE A 332 1.52 -3.82 5.29
CA PHE A 332 2.29 -2.87 6.08
C PHE A 332 1.95 -1.45 5.69
N VAL A 333 2.01 -0.57 6.65
CA VAL A 333 1.92 0.87 6.44
C VAL A 333 3.09 1.53 7.17
N GLU A 334 3.45 2.74 6.77
CA GLU A 334 4.51 3.48 7.47
C GLU A 334 4.14 3.72 8.94
N ASP A 335 5.08 4.27 9.71
CA ASP A 335 4.84 4.64 11.10
C ASP A 335 3.85 5.83 11.19
N ILE A 336 2.56 5.54 11.15
CA ILE A 336 1.48 6.55 11.13
C ILE A 336 1.23 7.14 12.52
N ASN A 337 1.78 6.53 13.57
CA ASN A 337 1.61 6.97 14.94
C ASN A 337 2.87 7.66 15.52
N GLY A 338 4.01 7.57 14.84
CA GLY A 338 5.28 8.21 15.20
C GLY A 338 6.08 7.48 16.29
N ASP A 339 5.88 6.18 16.49
CA ASP A 339 6.58 5.39 17.52
C ASP A 339 7.92 4.78 17.04
N GLY A 340 8.25 4.95 15.76
CA GLY A 340 9.46 4.47 15.11
C GLY A 340 9.36 3.07 14.51
N VAL A 341 8.18 2.43 14.56
CA VAL A 341 7.93 1.09 14.00
C VAL A 341 6.83 1.18 12.94
N SER A 342 6.97 0.41 11.85
CA SER A 342 5.92 0.37 10.81
C SER A 342 4.61 -0.18 11.38
N ASP A 343 3.49 0.40 10.96
CA ASP A 343 2.16 -0.01 11.42
C ASP A 343 1.50 -1.00 10.45
N ILE A 344 0.29 -1.48 10.79
CA ILE A 344 -0.37 -2.56 10.04
C ILE A 344 -1.80 -2.18 9.68
N ALA A 345 -2.17 -2.29 8.40
CA ALA A 345 -3.55 -2.18 7.93
C ALA A 345 -4.14 -3.54 7.55
N ILE A 346 -5.31 -3.85 8.11
CA ILE A 346 -6.00 -5.12 7.88
C ILE A 346 -7.46 -4.89 7.51
N GLY A 347 -7.85 -5.41 6.36
CA GLY A 347 -9.21 -5.41 5.85
C GLY A 347 -10.02 -6.60 6.33
N SER A 348 -11.28 -6.33 6.68
CA SER A 348 -12.36 -7.27 6.95
C SER A 348 -13.51 -6.99 5.97
N PRO A 349 -13.41 -7.42 4.69
CA PRO A 349 -14.40 -7.07 3.66
C PRO A 349 -15.82 -7.49 4.03
N ARG A 350 -16.00 -8.52 4.86
CA ARG A 350 -17.32 -9.00 5.28
C ARG A 350 -17.70 -8.57 6.68
N SER A 351 -17.10 -7.48 7.15
CA SER A 351 -17.49 -6.90 8.43
C SER A 351 -18.92 -6.37 8.33
N ASP A 352 -19.74 -6.79 9.30
CA ASP A 352 -21.13 -6.39 9.41
C ASP A 352 -21.33 -5.16 10.33
N ILE A 353 -20.24 -4.50 10.75
CA ILE A 353 -20.27 -3.50 11.84
C ILE A 353 -21.16 -2.28 11.53
N ALA A 354 -21.28 -1.89 10.26
CA ALA A 354 -22.17 -0.81 9.79
C ALA A 354 -23.37 -1.31 8.95
N GLY A 355 -23.53 -2.63 8.80
CA GLY A 355 -24.52 -3.25 7.92
C GLY A 355 -23.95 -4.48 7.21
N THR A 356 -24.80 -5.26 6.56
CA THR A 356 -24.42 -6.54 5.93
C THR A 356 -23.30 -6.36 4.91
N ASP A 357 -22.17 -7.01 5.14
CA ASP A 357 -20.99 -7.06 4.27
C ASP A 357 -20.52 -5.67 3.81
N ASN A 358 -20.68 -4.65 4.66
CA ASN A 358 -20.21 -3.28 4.38
C ASN A 358 -18.69 -3.23 4.24
N GLY A 359 -18.00 -4.06 5.03
CA GLY A 359 -16.56 -4.11 5.10
C GLY A 359 -15.96 -3.07 6.05
N ALA A 360 -14.75 -3.34 6.51
CA ALA A 360 -14.01 -2.48 7.42
C ALA A 360 -12.50 -2.65 7.22
N ILE A 361 -11.73 -1.68 7.70
CA ILE A 361 -10.28 -1.68 7.75
C ILE A 361 -9.88 -1.29 9.17
N ARG A 362 -8.95 -2.02 9.77
CA ARG A 362 -8.39 -1.72 11.08
C ARG A 362 -6.90 -1.47 10.97
N PHE A 363 -6.43 -0.42 11.64
CA PHE A 363 -5.03 -0.05 11.69
C PHE A 363 -4.48 -0.31 13.09
N PHE A 364 -3.38 -1.04 13.17
CA PHE A 364 -2.75 -1.45 14.42
C PHE A 364 -1.33 -0.92 14.50
N SER A 365 -0.91 -0.54 15.72
CA SER A 365 0.49 -0.22 15.98
C SER A 365 1.34 -1.46 15.79
N GLY A 366 2.40 -1.38 15.00
CA GLY A 366 3.34 -2.51 14.83
C GLY A 366 4.05 -2.87 16.13
N ALA A 367 4.41 -1.87 16.93
CA ALA A 367 5.13 -2.04 18.19
C ALA A 367 4.24 -2.60 19.32
N THR A 368 3.02 -2.08 19.47
CA THR A 368 2.17 -2.36 20.65
C THR A 368 1.01 -3.30 20.35
N GLN A 369 0.68 -3.51 19.06
CA GLN A 369 -0.51 -4.23 18.59
C GLN A 369 -1.83 -3.57 18.99
N GLU A 370 -1.79 -2.35 19.55
CA GLU A 370 -2.99 -1.60 19.89
C GLU A 370 -3.68 -1.13 18.61
N LEU A 371 -5.03 -1.17 18.61
CA LEU A 371 -5.82 -0.59 17.54
C LEU A 371 -5.65 0.94 17.57
N LEU A 372 -5.10 1.50 16.49
CA LEU A 372 -4.93 2.95 16.32
C LEU A 372 -6.26 3.60 15.94
N PHE A 373 -6.92 3.06 14.92
CA PHE A 373 -8.27 3.45 14.49
C PHE A 373 -8.85 2.41 13.51
N SER A 374 -10.11 2.59 13.14
CA SER A 374 -10.77 1.80 12.11
C SER A 374 -11.53 2.68 11.12
N HIS A 375 -11.52 2.26 9.86
CA HIS A 375 -12.40 2.78 8.81
C HIS A 375 -13.49 1.76 8.54
N THR A 376 -14.74 2.22 8.40
CA THR A 376 -15.87 1.33 8.14
C THR A 376 -16.56 1.73 6.85
N GLY A 377 -16.84 0.75 6.00
CA GLY A 377 -17.57 0.98 4.76
C GLY A 377 -19.02 1.35 4.98
N THR A 378 -19.53 2.20 4.10
CA THR A 378 -20.87 2.80 4.24
C THR A 378 -21.91 2.15 3.35
N SER A 379 -21.49 1.41 2.32
CA SER A 379 -22.36 0.75 1.35
C SER A 379 -22.62 -0.71 1.73
N LEU A 380 -23.89 -1.12 1.77
CA LEU A 380 -24.29 -2.52 2.00
C LEU A 380 -23.71 -3.44 0.92
N GLY A 381 -23.17 -4.59 1.34
CA GLY A 381 -22.66 -5.63 0.44
C GLY A 381 -21.40 -5.27 -0.34
N ALA A 382 -20.80 -4.10 -0.08
CA ALA A 382 -19.76 -3.53 -0.93
C ALA A 382 -18.39 -4.21 -0.79
N GLU A 383 -18.21 -5.01 0.27
CA GLU A 383 -16.97 -5.69 0.61
C GLU A 383 -15.76 -4.74 0.73
N GLN A 384 -15.93 -3.56 1.36
CA GLN A 384 -14.84 -2.59 1.49
C GLN A 384 -13.68 -3.14 2.34
N GLY A 385 -12.44 -2.93 1.89
CA GLY A 385 -11.25 -3.44 2.55
C GLY A 385 -10.80 -4.81 2.04
N ILE A 386 -11.39 -5.32 0.95
CA ILE A 386 -10.87 -6.50 0.24
C ILE A 386 -9.43 -6.29 -0.25
N ASN A 387 -9.06 -5.03 -0.49
CA ASN A 387 -7.73 -4.57 -0.80
C ASN A 387 -7.55 -3.23 -0.08
N VAL A 388 -6.41 -3.09 0.60
CA VAL A 388 -5.96 -1.87 1.26
C VAL A 388 -4.45 -1.79 1.07
N LEU A 389 -3.95 -0.63 0.64
CA LEU A 389 -2.52 -0.35 0.52
C LEU A 389 -2.25 1.15 0.60
N PRO A 390 -1.06 1.58 1.03
CA PRO A 390 -0.60 2.94 0.83
C PRO A 390 -0.45 3.24 -0.67
N ILE A 391 -0.77 4.47 -1.09
CA ILE A 391 -0.63 4.94 -2.47
C ILE A 391 0.26 6.19 -2.59
N GLY A 392 1.06 6.45 -1.56
CA GLY A 392 1.93 7.63 -1.48
C GLY A 392 1.24 8.84 -0.85
N ASP A 393 2.02 9.89 -0.62
CA ASP A 393 1.59 11.14 0.02
C ASP A 393 0.91 12.05 -1.01
N ILE A 394 -0.40 11.85 -1.20
CA ILE A 394 -1.23 12.60 -2.14
C ILE A 394 -1.51 14.02 -1.63
N ASN A 395 -1.61 14.18 -0.32
CA ASN A 395 -1.93 15.43 0.33
C ASN A 395 -0.67 16.20 0.82
N ALA A 396 0.53 15.76 0.44
CA ALA A 396 1.80 16.37 0.79
C ALA A 396 1.97 16.66 2.31
N ASP A 397 1.38 15.86 3.19
CA ASP A 397 1.49 16.02 4.65
C ASP A 397 2.63 15.21 5.28
N GLY A 398 3.34 14.44 4.46
CA GLY A 398 4.45 13.60 4.87
C GLY A 398 4.04 12.20 5.34
N LEU A 399 2.75 11.86 5.30
CA LEU A 399 2.25 10.51 5.52
C LEU A 399 1.59 9.98 4.23
N PRO A 400 1.66 8.67 3.96
CA PRO A 400 0.99 8.11 2.80
C PRO A 400 -0.53 8.12 2.98
N GLU A 401 -1.24 8.39 1.90
CA GLU A 401 -2.66 8.10 1.78
C GLU A 401 -2.92 6.62 1.50
N PHE A 402 -4.13 6.17 1.81
CA PHE A 402 -4.55 4.80 1.64
C PHE A 402 -5.69 4.69 0.66
N ILE A 403 -5.58 3.72 -0.25
CA ILE A 403 -6.70 3.30 -1.09
C ILE A 403 -7.36 2.07 -0.49
N SER A 404 -8.69 2.03 -0.60
CA SER A 404 -9.46 0.83 -0.32
C SER A 404 -10.46 0.56 -1.43
N GLY A 405 -10.48 -0.70 -1.86
CA GLY A 405 -11.46 -1.23 -2.78
C GLY A 405 -12.78 -1.60 -2.12
N ALA A 406 -13.90 -1.37 -2.81
CA ALA A 406 -15.24 -1.84 -2.47
C ALA A 406 -15.94 -2.36 -3.75
N PRO A 407 -15.49 -3.52 -4.28
CA PRO A 407 -15.80 -3.95 -5.64
C PRO A 407 -17.25 -4.34 -5.89
N LEU A 408 -18.00 -4.62 -4.83
CA LEU A 408 -19.40 -4.99 -4.93
C LEU A 408 -20.33 -3.81 -4.61
N ALA A 409 -19.77 -2.59 -4.46
CA ALA A 409 -20.59 -1.40 -4.25
C ALA A 409 -21.56 -1.20 -5.43
N ASP A 410 -22.84 -1.12 -5.10
CA ASP A 410 -23.86 -0.70 -6.05
C ASP A 410 -23.69 0.79 -6.40
N SER A 411 -23.94 1.14 -7.66
CA SER A 411 -23.93 2.53 -8.10
C SER A 411 -25.18 2.86 -8.93
N ALA A 412 -25.31 4.12 -9.34
CA ALA A 412 -26.36 4.53 -10.28
C ALA A 412 -26.32 3.76 -11.62
N LEU A 413 -25.19 3.13 -11.95
CA LEU A 413 -24.98 2.36 -13.17
C LEU A 413 -25.32 0.87 -13.02
N GLY A 414 -25.64 0.41 -11.81
CA GLY A 414 -26.13 -0.95 -11.55
C GLY A 414 -25.47 -1.64 -10.34
N TYR A 415 -25.87 -2.89 -10.13
CA TYR A 415 -25.34 -3.73 -9.06
C TYR A 415 -23.87 -4.12 -9.29
N ASP A 416 -23.12 -4.34 -8.21
CA ASP A 416 -21.70 -4.77 -8.23
C ASP A 416 -20.83 -3.92 -9.18
N ALA A 417 -21.11 -2.61 -9.25
CA ALA A 417 -20.37 -1.70 -10.09
C ALA A 417 -18.93 -1.56 -9.56
N GLY A 418 -18.82 -1.38 -8.25
CA GLY A 418 -17.57 -1.19 -7.52
C GLY A 418 -17.21 0.27 -7.36
N ARG A 419 -16.40 0.57 -6.34
CA ARG A 419 -15.78 1.88 -6.11
C ARG A 419 -14.44 1.73 -5.41
N VAL A 420 -13.64 2.78 -5.45
CA VAL A 420 -12.46 2.93 -4.59
C VAL A 420 -12.59 4.21 -3.77
N ILE A 421 -12.07 4.17 -2.55
CA ILE A 421 -12.04 5.29 -1.61
C ILE A 421 -10.58 5.54 -1.24
N ILE A 422 -10.16 6.79 -1.32
CA ILE A 422 -8.85 7.26 -0.87
C ILE A 422 -9.06 8.08 0.39
N PHE A 423 -8.33 7.71 1.43
CA PHE A 423 -8.42 8.37 2.72
C PHE A 423 -7.03 8.61 3.31
N SER A 424 -6.92 9.73 4.01
CA SER A 424 -5.74 10.07 4.79
C SER A 424 -5.89 9.55 6.21
N VAL A 425 -4.76 9.23 6.84
CA VAL A 425 -4.68 8.80 8.24
C VAL A 425 -3.53 9.57 8.89
N GLY A 426 -3.81 10.28 9.98
CA GLY A 426 -2.79 11.11 10.61
C GLY A 426 -3.37 12.11 11.59
N ASN A 427 -2.56 12.48 12.57
CA ASN A 427 -2.84 13.63 13.40
C ASN A 427 -2.45 14.85 12.55
N HIS A 428 -3.41 15.45 11.85
CA HIS A 428 -3.16 16.57 10.94
C HIS A 428 -2.43 17.72 11.65
N GLY A 429 -1.10 17.66 11.63
CA GLY A 429 -0.26 18.84 11.63
C GLY A 429 -0.48 19.58 10.32
N PRO A 430 -0.13 20.85 10.26
CA PRO A 430 -0.30 21.63 9.05
C PRO A 430 0.63 21.11 7.93
N SER A 431 0.26 21.18 6.66
CA SER A 431 1.12 20.76 5.53
C SER A 431 1.53 21.94 4.68
N ILE A 432 2.81 22.05 4.32
CA ILE A 432 3.41 23.20 3.64
C ILE A 432 3.84 22.87 2.20
N TRP A 433 3.56 23.77 1.25
CA TRP A 433 4.05 23.70 -0.14
C TRP A 433 4.29 25.11 -0.72
N THR A 434 4.95 25.19 -1.88
CA THR A 434 5.18 26.45 -2.58
C THR A 434 4.44 26.52 -3.91
N GLU A 435 4.12 27.74 -4.36
CA GLU A 435 3.73 28.03 -5.72
C GLU A 435 4.71 29.03 -6.34
N SER A 436 5.18 28.74 -7.56
CA SER A 436 6.01 29.65 -8.37
C SER A 436 7.35 30.06 -7.71
N LEU A 437 8.12 29.12 -7.15
CA LEU A 437 9.46 29.38 -6.60
C LEU A 437 10.50 29.64 -7.71
N ILE A 438 10.34 30.76 -8.42
CA ILE A 438 11.13 31.16 -9.58
C ILE A 438 11.87 32.47 -9.25
N ALA A 439 13.15 32.54 -9.60
CA ALA A 439 13.97 33.70 -9.34
C ALA A 439 13.45 34.95 -10.09
N GLY A 440 13.27 36.07 -9.39
CA GLY A 440 12.77 37.32 -9.96
C GLY A 440 11.24 37.43 -10.03
N THR A 441 10.50 36.42 -9.55
CA THR A 441 9.02 36.47 -9.45
C THR A 441 8.56 36.56 -7.99
N THR A 442 7.25 36.56 -7.78
CA THR A 442 6.66 36.40 -6.44
C THR A 442 6.29 34.93 -6.27
N ALA A 443 6.86 34.29 -5.25
CA ALA A 443 6.47 32.95 -4.84
C ALA A 443 5.49 33.04 -3.67
N SER A 444 4.61 32.05 -3.56
CA SER A 444 3.78 31.87 -2.36
C SER A 444 4.19 30.61 -1.62
N LEU A 445 4.24 30.71 -0.30
CA LEU A 445 4.34 29.56 0.60
C LEU A 445 2.95 29.37 1.21
N LYS A 446 2.43 28.16 1.06
CA LYS A 446 1.05 27.80 1.36
C LYS A 446 1.04 26.76 2.47
N LEU A 447 -0.03 26.78 3.24
CA LEU A 447 -0.29 25.85 4.33
C LEU A 447 -1.73 25.37 4.26
N ARG A 448 -1.95 24.09 4.53
CA ARG A 448 -3.27 23.48 4.74
C ARG A 448 -3.29 22.73 6.06
N ASN A 449 -4.47 22.29 6.48
CA ASN A 449 -4.65 21.44 7.67
C ASN A 449 -4.19 22.07 8.99
N ALA A 450 -4.04 23.40 9.05
CA ALA A 450 -3.82 24.10 10.31
C ALA A 450 -5.16 24.30 11.04
N THR A 451 -5.12 24.40 12.37
CA THR A 451 -6.28 24.92 13.09
C THR A 451 -6.57 26.38 12.68
N PRO A 452 -7.84 26.78 12.53
CA PRO A 452 -8.18 28.18 12.25
C PRO A 452 -7.57 29.10 13.30
N GLY A 453 -6.66 29.98 12.89
CA GLY A 453 -5.85 30.75 13.83
C GLY A 453 -4.44 31.03 13.35
N SER A 454 -3.51 31.14 14.28
CA SER A 454 -2.17 31.64 14.00
C SER A 454 -1.23 30.52 13.58
N VAL A 455 -0.48 30.76 12.50
CA VAL A 455 0.56 29.86 12.02
C VAL A 455 1.85 30.65 11.80
N ILE A 456 3.00 29.98 11.87
CA ILE A 456 4.30 30.56 11.53
C ILE A 456 4.91 29.74 10.40
N PHE A 457 5.32 30.40 9.33
CA PHE A 457 6.15 29.84 8.28
C PHE A 457 7.61 30.16 8.58
N GLY A 458 8.49 29.17 8.44
CA GLY A 458 9.94 29.28 8.60
C GLY A 458 10.67 28.82 7.34
N TRP A 459 11.80 29.44 7.04
CA TRP A 459 12.68 29.02 5.94
C TRP A 459 14.15 29.29 6.21
N SER A 460 15.01 28.50 5.57
CA SER A 460 16.47 28.59 5.67
C SER A 460 17.13 28.43 4.31
N LEU A 461 18.23 29.17 4.11
CA LEU A 461 19.16 28.99 2.99
C LEU A 461 20.42 28.20 3.41
N ALA A 462 20.52 27.83 4.69
CA ALA A 462 21.70 27.20 5.26
C ALA A 462 21.60 25.67 5.33
N GLY A 463 20.38 25.11 5.30
CA GLY A 463 20.15 23.67 5.35
C GLY A 463 18.81 23.28 5.98
N GLY A 464 18.50 21.98 5.94
CA GLY A 464 17.28 21.36 6.48
C GLY A 464 17.37 20.93 7.95
N GLY A 465 18.30 21.50 8.73
CA GLY A 465 18.39 21.24 10.18
C GLY A 465 19.17 19.98 10.56
N PRO A 466 18.89 19.41 11.75
CA PRO A 466 17.82 19.78 12.68
C PRO A 466 18.17 20.98 13.59
N ILE A 467 17.15 21.74 14.01
CA ILE A 467 17.24 22.67 15.15
C ILE A 467 16.19 22.33 16.19
N SER A 468 16.52 22.56 17.46
CA SER A 468 15.55 22.48 18.54
C SER A 468 14.67 23.74 18.55
N SER A 469 13.35 23.54 18.59
CA SER A 469 12.35 24.61 18.70
C SER A 469 11.41 24.36 19.89
N PRO A 470 10.61 25.35 20.31
CA PRO A 470 9.58 25.16 21.33
C PRO A 470 8.50 24.14 20.97
N TRP A 471 8.39 23.76 19.69
CA TRP A 471 7.36 22.88 19.13
C TRP A 471 7.92 21.53 18.67
N GLY A 472 9.15 21.21 19.06
CA GLY A 472 9.85 19.99 18.67
C GLY A 472 11.06 20.27 17.79
N THR A 473 11.58 19.21 17.16
CA THR A 473 12.75 19.29 16.28
C THR A 473 12.31 19.78 14.91
N ALA A 474 12.79 20.95 14.50
CA ALA A 474 12.48 21.54 13.20
C ALA A 474 13.55 21.17 12.16
N SER A 475 13.10 20.87 10.94
CA SER A 475 13.91 20.53 9.77
C SER A 475 14.44 21.80 9.08
N LEU A 476 15.11 22.67 9.85
CA LEU A 476 15.70 23.91 9.38
C LEU A 476 17.05 24.15 10.06
N SER A 477 18.05 24.64 9.32
CA SER A 477 19.34 25.07 9.88
C SER A 477 19.35 26.57 10.14
N MET A 478 20.05 27.02 11.18
CA MET A 478 20.22 28.44 11.44
C MET A 478 21.10 29.10 10.35
N PRO A 479 20.82 30.36 9.94
CA PRO A 479 19.73 31.22 10.42
C PRO A 479 18.38 30.89 9.77
N VAL A 480 17.35 30.76 10.60
CA VAL A 480 15.95 30.64 10.16
C VAL A 480 15.34 32.03 10.03
N ARG A 481 14.64 32.26 8.92
CA ARG A 481 13.74 33.39 8.74
C ARG A 481 12.31 32.92 8.91
N ASP A 482 11.44 33.76 9.46
CA ASP A 482 10.05 33.42 9.68
C ASP A 482 9.07 34.53 9.27
N ALA A 483 7.81 34.15 9.12
CA ALA A 483 6.68 35.06 8.96
C ALA A 483 5.40 34.41 9.51
N SER A 484 4.62 35.19 10.26
CA SER A 484 3.32 34.74 10.76
C SER A 484 2.21 34.97 9.73
N ALA A 485 1.21 34.08 9.73
CA ALA A 485 -0.02 34.22 8.96
C ALA A 485 -1.24 33.80 9.80
N GLN A 486 -2.43 33.90 9.20
CA GLN A 486 -3.66 33.37 9.78
C GLN A 486 -4.21 32.28 8.85
N ALA A 487 -4.46 31.10 9.43
CA ALA A 487 -5.23 30.05 8.81
C ALA A 487 -6.72 30.40 8.87
N ASP A 488 -7.42 30.25 7.76
CA ASP A 488 -8.85 30.48 7.65
C ASP A 488 -9.68 29.36 8.30
N ALA A 489 -11.01 29.45 8.20
CA ALA A 489 -11.91 28.45 8.76
C ALA A 489 -11.75 27.05 8.16
N SER A 490 -11.13 26.95 6.98
CA SER A 490 -10.81 25.69 6.29
C SER A 490 -9.39 25.21 6.58
N GLY A 491 -8.65 25.90 7.46
CA GLY A 491 -7.28 25.56 7.84
C GLY A 491 -6.21 25.97 6.82
N TYR A 492 -6.54 26.86 5.87
CA TYR A 492 -5.60 27.33 4.86
C TYR A 492 -4.94 28.66 5.25
N ALA A 493 -3.61 28.74 5.11
CA ALA A 493 -2.85 29.97 5.26
C ALA A 493 -1.89 30.17 4.09
N SER A 494 -1.50 31.41 3.82
CA SER A 494 -0.46 31.69 2.83
C SER A 494 0.33 32.95 3.14
N ILE A 495 1.60 32.95 2.72
CA ILE A 495 2.44 34.13 2.61
C ILE A 495 3.00 34.22 1.19
N SER A 496 3.24 35.44 0.70
CA SER A 496 3.79 35.66 -0.64
C SER A 496 4.93 36.66 -0.58
N ASN A 497 6.09 36.26 -1.09
CA ASN A 497 7.31 37.05 -1.06
C ASN A 497 7.96 37.11 -2.44
N ALA A 498 8.57 38.25 -2.76
CA ALA A 498 9.41 38.38 -3.93
C ALA A 498 10.69 37.56 -3.76
N ILE A 499 11.03 36.75 -4.76
CA ILE A 499 12.24 35.95 -4.81
C ILE A 499 13.32 36.74 -5.55
N PRO A 500 14.43 37.14 -4.90
CA PRO A 500 15.52 37.82 -5.58
C PRO A 500 16.06 36.98 -6.74
N SER A 501 16.35 37.62 -7.87
CA SER A 501 16.95 36.95 -9.04
C SER A 501 18.29 36.27 -8.73
N SER A 502 18.99 36.73 -7.69
CA SER A 502 20.26 36.15 -7.23
C SER A 502 20.13 34.78 -6.55
N LEU A 503 18.91 34.29 -6.30
CA LEU A 503 18.69 33.00 -5.64
C LEU A 503 18.51 31.83 -6.61
N SER A 504 18.46 32.06 -7.92
CA SER A 504 18.32 30.98 -8.92
C SER A 504 19.39 29.90 -8.70
N GLY A 505 18.96 28.64 -8.66
CA GLY A 505 19.79 27.47 -8.43
C GLY A 505 20.15 27.19 -6.96
N LEU A 506 19.70 28.00 -5.99
CA LEU A 506 19.95 27.73 -4.58
C LEU A 506 18.84 26.87 -3.96
N SER A 507 19.25 25.94 -3.09
CA SER A 507 18.35 25.18 -2.24
C SER A 507 17.81 26.06 -1.10
N VAL A 508 16.52 25.91 -0.83
CA VAL A 508 15.79 26.54 0.26
C VAL A 508 15.01 25.47 1.00
N TRP A 509 15.05 25.51 2.32
CA TRP A 509 14.30 24.62 3.19
C TRP A 509 13.20 25.40 3.88
N PHE A 510 12.01 24.83 3.98
CA PHE A 510 10.82 25.42 4.58
C PHE A 510 10.21 24.47 5.60
N GLN A 511 9.58 25.03 6.63
CA GLN A 511 8.70 24.32 7.55
C GLN A 511 7.77 25.34 8.20
N ALA A 512 6.58 24.93 8.63
CA ALA A 512 5.66 25.76 9.36
C ALA A 512 5.30 25.14 10.71
N VAL A 513 4.63 25.91 11.55
CA VAL A 513 4.03 25.44 12.79
C VAL A 513 2.63 26.00 12.94
N ASP A 514 1.69 25.14 13.31
CA ASP A 514 0.37 25.54 13.77
C ASP A 514 0.44 25.88 15.26
N LEU A 515 0.18 27.13 15.63
CA LEU A 515 0.27 27.56 17.02
C LEU A 515 -0.92 27.12 17.87
N GLY A 516 -2.04 26.72 17.26
CA GLY A 516 -3.20 26.19 17.97
C GLY A 516 -2.95 24.79 18.55
N THR A 517 -2.21 23.97 17.82
CA THR A 517 -1.87 22.59 18.20
C THR A 517 -0.44 22.45 18.70
N GLY A 518 0.45 23.37 18.30
CA GLY A 518 1.89 23.25 18.54
C GLY A 518 2.57 22.23 17.62
N THR A 519 1.92 21.84 16.52
CA THR A 519 2.42 20.82 15.60
C THR A 519 3.20 21.46 14.45
N LEU A 520 4.39 20.95 14.18
CA LEU A 520 5.20 21.32 13.01
C LEU A 520 4.61 20.70 11.74
N SER A 521 4.80 21.36 10.60
CA SER A 521 4.51 20.79 9.29
C SER A 521 5.57 19.81 8.83
N ASN A 522 5.29 19.13 7.71
CA ASN A 522 6.33 18.52 6.88
C ASN A 522 7.46 19.53 6.58
N GLY A 523 8.68 19.01 6.42
CA GLY A 523 9.83 19.78 5.95
C GLY A 523 9.86 19.78 4.41
N LEU A 524 10.07 20.93 3.80
CA LEU A 524 10.08 21.08 2.35
C LEU A 524 11.43 21.61 1.89
N ALA A 525 12.12 20.88 1.02
CA ALA A 525 13.37 21.31 0.40
C ALA A 525 13.15 21.53 -1.10
N GLN A 526 13.53 22.70 -1.63
CA GLN A 526 13.37 23.00 -3.05
C GLN A 526 14.53 23.84 -3.59
N ILE A 527 14.76 23.74 -4.89
CA ILE A 527 15.69 24.59 -5.62
C ILE A 527 14.90 25.73 -6.25
N VAL A 528 15.36 26.97 -6.05
CA VAL A 528 14.77 28.13 -6.75
C VAL A 528 15.07 28.00 -8.24
N GLN A 529 14.00 27.95 -9.05
CA GLN A 529 14.11 27.83 -10.51
C GLN A 529 14.64 29.11 -11.16
#